data_AF-C1MRG1-F1
#
_entry.id   AF-C1MRG1-F1
#
_cell.length_a   1.000
_cell.length_b   1.000
_cell.length_c   1.000
_cell.angle_alpha   90.00
_cell.angle_beta   90.00
_cell.angle_gamma   90.00
#
_symmetry.space_group_name_H-M   'P 1'
#
loop_
_entity.id
_entity.type
_entity.pdbx_description
1 polymer ?
#
loop_
_entity_poly.entity_id
_entity_poly.type
_entity_poly.pdbx_seq_one_letter_code
_entity_poly.pdbx_strand_id
1 'polypeptide(L)'
;MPLKAHEINKRIKRAKRGCAESAWALYEHFEVEFPREAFDDPERKSYLELAADNGHVHAQSIVSEFRFREGILGVSVTNVPLSAEQSESKVKEAVAWCLKVVNNEREFGEDEKGFKLSASHRLGIIYSQGLGGVEQNLETAFKWFKKGMCTDGDYLTVDVQNNCQLARMYWDGEGCEKDVVAAERHWVQAVETFDYMKDDLGKVGSLTAVPITEAHEDSKERLAQLRASKTILINAINRESDLRYAADELEAFVNATCEDHTARDTLHHVARCVMHGRCGLKKNLRLAKDLMKACVRNDPSNEDAEKDLESMRRCVTCGTHSRRTCELCMGPNYCCKDCQRHDWKVGRGGDGDGDDRHELTCPRHITAMPPSAFAVNRTESRTGGGGNIARRLPGARLSDLFEAEYNE
;
A
#
# COMPACT_ATOMS: atom_id res chain seq x y z
N MET A 1 -19.27 22.89 31.61
CA MET A 1 -19.97 23.41 32.81
C MET A 1 -21.29 22.66 32.93
N PRO A 2 -21.67 22.15 34.12
CA PRO A 2 -22.95 21.48 34.30
C PRO A 2 -24.11 22.44 33.97
N LEU A 3 -25.09 21.94 33.22
CA LEU A 3 -26.26 22.70 32.81
C LEU A 3 -27.14 23.01 34.03
N LYS A 4 -27.76 24.19 34.06
CA LYS A 4 -28.75 24.49 35.12
C LYS A 4 -30.05 23.72 34.85
N ALA A 5 -30.78 23.32 35.89
CA ALA A 5 -32.01 22.52 35.78
C ALA A 5 -33.08 23.10 34.80
N HIS A 6 -33.19 24.42 34.71
CA HIS A 6 -34.11 25.06 33.77
C HIS A 6 -33.65 24.98 32.30
N GLU A 7 -32.33 24.92 32.06
CA GLU A 7 -31.73 24.75 30.74
C GLU A 7 -31.89 23.31 30.24
N ILE A 8 -31.78 22.33 31.14
CA ILE A 8 -32.01 20.89 30.86
C ILE A 8 -33.43 20.70 30.30
N ASN A 9 -34.46 21.16 31.02
CA ASN A 9 -35.85 21.04 30.58
C ASN A 9 -36.11 21.71 29.21
N LYS A 10 -35.45 22.84 28.93
CA LYS A 10 -35.53 23.52 27.63
C LYS A 10 -34.87 22.69 26.53
N ARG A 11 -33.70 22.12 26.78
CA ARG A 11 -32.99 21.24 25.83
C ARG A 11 -33.77 19.96 25.57
N ILE A 12 -34.37 19.33 26.58
CA ILE A 12 -35.21 18.13 26.41
C ILE A 12 -36.35 18.42 25.42
N LYS A 13 -37.06 19.54 25.59
CA LYS A 13 -38.15 19.93 24.68
C LYS A 13 -37.65 20.17 23.25
N ARG A 14 -36.45 20.73 23.07
CA ARG A 14 -35.84 20.97 21.75
C ARG A 14 -35.36 19.66 21.11
N ALA A 15 -34.72 18.79 21.88
CA ALA A 15 -34.24 17.48 21.45
C ALA A 15 -35.40 16.62 20.92
N LYS A 16 -36.50 16.55 21.67
CA LYS A 16 -37.73 15.85 21.24
C LYS A 16 -38.42 16.46 20.02
N ARG A 17 -38.05 17.69 19.63
CA ARG A 17 -38.53 18.38 18.41
C ARG A 17 -37.55 18.28 17.25
N GLY A 18 -36.51 17.46 17.35
CA GLY A 18 -35.54 17.23 16.26
C GLY A 18 -34.22 17.99 16.39
N CYS A 19 -33.95 18.68 17.51
CA CYS A 19 -32.70 19.43 17.66
C CYS A 19 -31.54 18.52 18.11
N ALA A 20 -30.73 18.09 17.14
CA ALA A 20 -29.48 17.32 17.33
C ALA A 20 -28.59 17.87 18.46
N GLU A 21 -28.20 19.15 18.38
CA GLU A 21 -27.37 19.83 19.39
C GLU A 21 -27.93 19.81 20.82
N SER A 22 -29.26 19.86 20.93
CA SER A 22 -29.89 19.81 22.26
C SER A 22 -29.87 18.40 22.83
N ALA A 23 -30.00 17.37 21.99
CA ALA A 23 -29.86 15.98 22.40
C ALA A 23 -28.40 15.64 22.76
N TRP A 24 -27.45 16.09 21.92
CA TRP A 24 -26.02 15.90 22.16
C TRP A 24 -25.55 16.55 23.47
N ALA A 25 -25.92 17.80 23.71
CA ALA A 25 -25.54 18.48 24.94
C ALA A 25 -26.18 17.86 26.20
N LEU A 26 -27.32 17.17 26.07
CA LEU A 26 -27.88 16.39 27.17
C LEU A 26 -27.00 15.15 27.41
N TYR A 27 -26.63 14.43 26.36
CA TYR A 27 -25.70 13.30 26.44
C TYR A 27 -24.36 13.68 27.12
N GLU A 28 -23.72 14.78 26.72
CA GLU A 28 -22.47 15.26 27.30
C GLU A 28 -22.63 15.68 28.78
N HIS A 29 -23.78 16.27 29.12
CA HIS A 29 -24.04 16.69 30.50
C HIS A 29 -24.05 15.50 31.46
N PHE A 30 -24.71 14.41 31.09
CA PHE A 30 -24.73 13.17 31.89
C PHE A 30 -23.36 12.47 31.94
N GLU A 31 -22.49 12.65 30.93
CA GLU A 31 -21.13 12.10 30.92
C GLU A 31 -20.22 12.74 31.97
N VAL A 32 -20.28 14.07 32.10
CA VAL A 32 -19.43 14.84 33.04
C VAL A 32 -19.79 14.55 34.50
N GLU A 33 -21.06 14.25 34.79
CA GLU A 33 -21.51 14.03 36.16
C GLU A 33 -21.17 12.63 36.70
N PHE A 34 -20.98 11.60 35.85
CA PHE A 34 -20.77 10.21 36.29
C PHE A 34 -19.72 9.41 35.49
N PRO A 35 -18.42 9.79 35.48
CA PRO A 35 -17.44 9.28 34.51
C PRO A 35 -17.13 7.76 34.56
N ARG A 36 -17.36 7.08 35.68
CA ARG A 36 -17.08 5.63 35.86
C ARG A 36 -18.32 4.73 35.86
N GLU A 37 -19.51 5.31 36.00
CA GLU A 37 -20.79 4.60 36.15
C GLU A 37 -21.79 4.96 35.02
N ALA A 38 -21.52 6.01 34.22
CA ALA A 38 -22.44 6.56 33.21
C ALA A 38 -22.56 5.76 31.91
N PHE A 39 -21.64 4.83 31.60
CA PHE A 39 -21.73 4.16 30.30
C PHE A 39 -22.96 3.25 30.21
N ASP A 40 -23.48 2.79 31.35
CA ASP A 40 -24.68 1.98 31.44
C ASP A 40 -25.96 2.73 31.81
N ASP A 41 -25.90 4.06 31.95
CA ASP A 41 -27.08 4.88 32.18
C ASP A 41 -28.03 4.82 30.96
N PRO A 42 -29.24 4.23 31.10
CA PRO A 42 -30.21 4.14 30.00
C PRO A 42 -30.67 5.51 29.51
N GLU A 43 -30.72 6.51 30.39
CA GLU A 43 -31.15 7.85 30.03
C GLU A 43 -30.10 8.54 29.17
N ARG A 44 -28.81 8.42 29.52
CA ARG A 44 -27.70 8.92 28.70
C ARG A 44 -27.68 8.26 27.31
N LYS A 45 -27.84 6.92 27.24
CA LYS A 45 -27.93 6.18 25.96
C LYS A 45 -29.09 6.68 25.11
N SER A 46 -30.25 6.95 25.72
CA SER A 46 -31.42 7.45 24.99
C SER A 46 -31.18 8.81 24.33
N TYR A 47 -30.42 9.71 24.98
CA TYR A 47 -30.07 11.00 24.38
C TYR A 47 -29.01 10.88 23.29
N LEU A 48 -28.08 9.92 23.38
CA LEU A 48 -27.14 9.60 22.31
C LEU A 48 -27.87 9.11 21.05
N GLU A 49 -28.77 8.14 21.21
CA GLU A 49 -29.58 7.62 20.10
C GLU A 49 -30.45 8.73 19.50
N LEU A 50 -31.12 9.53 20.34
CA LEU A 50 -31.90 10.68 19.90
C LEU A 50 -31.06 11.72 19.15
N ALA A 51 -29.82 11.97 19.56
CA ALA A 51 -28.91 12.86 18.86
C ALA A 51 -28.53 12.31 17.48
N ALA A 52 -28.21 11.01 17.40
CA ALA A 52 -27.88 10.33 16.15
C ALA A 52 -29.06 10.35 15.17
N ASP A 53 -30.27 10.05 15.65
CA ASP A 53 -31.52 10.08 14.88
C ASP A 53 -31.83 11.49 14.36
N ASN A 54 -31.54 12.51 15.17
CA ASN A 54 -31.69 13.92 14.77
C ASN A 54 -30.57 14.41 13.83
N GLY A 55 -29.59 13.57 13.48
CA GLY A 55 -28.57 13.88 12.50
C GLY A 55 -27.22 14.35 13.05
N HIS A 56 -26.94 14.18 14.36
CA HIS A 56 -25.67 14.60 14.95
C HIS A 56 -24.52 13.64 14.58
N VAL A 57 -23.55 14.07 13.77
CA VAL A 57 -22.52 13.19 13.19
C VAL A 57 -21.67 12.47 14.24
N HIS A 58 -21.25 13.17 15.28
CA HIS A 58 -20.47 12.56 16.36
C HIS A 58 -21.27 11.43 17.05
N ALA A 59 -22.56 11.67 17.34
CA ALA A 59 -23.43 10.66 17.93
C ALA A 59 -23.62 9.47 16.99
N GLN A 60 -23.80 9.72 15.68
CA GLN A 60 -23.88 8.66 14.68
C GLN A 60 -22.62 7.81 14.62
N SER A 61 -21.44 8.44 14.72
CA SER A 61 -20.16 7.74 14.78
C SER A 61 -20.05 6.85 16.01
N ILE A 62 -20.38 7.38 17.19
CA ILE A 62 -20.37 6.63 18.45
C ILE A 62 -21.37 5.46 18.39
N VAL A 63 -22.60 5.70 17.93
CA VAL A 63 -23.61 4.63 17.77
C VAL A 63 -23.10 3.56 16.80
N SER A 64 -22.52 3.96 15.65
CA SER A 64 -21.95 3.02 14.68
C SER A 64 -20.87 2.13 15.29
N GLU A 65 -20.02 2.69 16.16
CA GLU A 65 -18.97 1.96 16.86
C GLU A 65 -19.54 0.92 17.81
N PHE A 66 -20.52 1.29 18.63
CA PHE A 66 -21.14 0.34 19.55
C PHE A 66 -21.80 -0.80 18.80
N ARG A 67 -22.60 -0.48 17.77
CA ARG A 67 -23.26 -1.50 16.96
C ARG A 67 -22.26 -2.42 16.27
N PHE A 68 -21.16 -1.87 15.77
CA PHE A 68 -20.09 -2.68 15.20
C PHE A 68 -19.49 -3.62 16.25
N ARG A 69 -19.07 -3.09 17.41
CA ARG A 69 -18.47 -3.90 18.48
C ARG A 69 -19.41 -4.96 19.03
N GLU A 70 -20.68 -4.64 19.23
CA GLU A 70 -21.70 -5.59 19.68
C GLU A 70 -21.83 -6.75 18.69
N GLY A 71 -21.84 -6.45 17.40
CA GLY A 71 -21.90 -7.45 16.34
C GLY A 71 -20.64 -8.32 16.24
N ILE A 72 -19.45 -7.72 16.34
CA ILE A 72 -18.18 -8.47 16.24
C ILE A 72 -17.92 -9.34 17.48
N LEU A 73 -18.15 -8.80 18.67
CA LEU A 73 -17.91 -9.53 19.92
C LEU A 73 -19.05 -10.50 20.26
N GLY A 74 -20.22 -10.33 19.63
CA GLY A 74 -21.42 -11.13 19.93
C GLY A 74 -21.95 -10.89 21.34
N VAL A 75 -21.71 -9.70 21.89
CA VAL A 75 -22.10 -9.33 23.25
C VAL A 75 -22.57 -7.88 23.23
N SER A 76 -23.72 -7.60 23.85
CA SER A 76 -24.26 -6.26 24.01
C SER A 76 -23.39 -5.36 24.89
N VAL A 77 -23.64 -4.05 24.85
CA VAL A 77 -22.98 -3.07 25.74
C VAL A 77 -23.14 -3.38 27.23
N THR A 78 -24.19 -4.10 27.65
CA THR A 78 -24.42 -4.51 29.04
C THR A 78 -23.91 -5.93 29.33
N ASN A 79 -22.96 -6.44 28.54
CA ASN A 79 -22.37 -7.77 28.65
C ASN A 79 -23.35 -8.95 28.51
N VAL A 80 -24.52 -8.73 27.91
CA VAL A 80 -25.47 -9.82 27.58
C VAL A 80 -25.05 -10.47 26.25
N PRO A 81 -24.83 -11.80 26.19
CA PRO A 81 -24.53 -12.51 24.95
C PRO A 81 -25.63 -12.36 23.90
N LEU A 82 -25.24 -12.23 22.63
CA LEU A 82 -26.13 -12.10 21.48
C LEU A 82 -26.13 -13.40 20.67
N SER A 83 -27.29 -13.75 20.13
CA SER A 83 -27.38 -14.77 19.08
C SER A 83 -26.72 -14.29 17.79
N ALA A 84 -26.38 -15.21 16.89
CA ALA A 84 -25.77 -14.87 15.59
C ALA A 84 -26.64 -13.88 14.79
N GLU A 85 -27.96 -14.06 14.78
CA GLU A 85 -28.91 -13.17 14.11
C GLU A 85 -28.89 -11.75 14.72
N GLN A 86 -28.84 -11.65 16.05
CA GLN A 86 -28.74 -10.37 16.73
C GLN A 86 -27.40 -9.68 16.44
N SER A 87 -26.29 -10.42 16.49
CA SER A 87 -24.96 -9.91 16.16
C SER A 87 -24.90 -9.39 14.72
N GLU A 88 -25.46 -10.15 13.78
CA GLU A 88 -25.55 -9.73 12.38
C GLU A 88 -26.38 -8.45 12.22
N SER A 89 -27.54 -8.38 12.89
CA SER A 89 -28.38 -7.17 12.91
C SER A 89 -27.62 -5.96 13.43
N LYS A 90 -26.77 -6.14 14.45
CA LYS A 90 -25.93 -5.06 14.98
C LYS A 90 -24.90 -4.57 13.97
N VAL A 91 -24.26 -5.47 13.23
CA VAL A 91 -23.37 -5.03 12.13
C VAL A 91 -24.16 -4.31 11.02
N LYS A 92 -25.37 -4.76 10.66
CA LYS A 92 -26.24 -4.05 9.68
C LYS A 92 -26.57 -2.62 10.12
N GLU A 93 -26.94 -2.45 11.39
CA GLU A 93 -27.16 -1.12 11.98
C GLU A 93 -25.88 -0.27 11.89
N ALA A 94 -24.71 -0.84 12.20
CA ALA A 94 -23.44 -0.16 12.13
C ALA A 94 -23.11 0.33 10.71
N VAL A 95 -23.36 -0.48 9.68
CA VAL A 95 -23.19 -0.10 8.27
C VAL A 95 -24.07 1.10 7.94
N ALA A 96 -25.36 1.03 8.29
CA ALA A 96 -26.30 2.11 8.02
C ALA A 96 -25.86 3.43 8.66
N TRP A 97 -25.35 3.39 9.89
CA TRP A 97 -24.83 4.57 10.57
C TRP A 97 -23.51 5.07 9.96
N CYS A 98 -22.57 4.18 9.65
CA CYS A 98 -21.31 4.57 9.00
C CYS A 98 -21.58 5.27 7.67
N LEU A 99 -22.51 4.75 6.86
CA LEU A 99 -22.91 5.38 5.60
C LEU A 99 -23.53 6.77 5.79
N LYS A 100 -24.30 6.99 6.86
CA LYS A 100 -24.81 8.34 7.21
C LYS A 100 -23.67 9.29 7.58
N VAL A 101 -22.69 8.83 8.35
CA VAL A 101 -21.53 9.63 8.77
C VAL A 101 -20.70 10.06 7.55
N VAL A 102 -20.30 9.12 6.70
CA VAL A 102 -19.42 9.41 5.55
C VAL A 102 -20.10 10.25 4.47
N ASN A 103 -21.43 10.16 4.35
CA ASN A 103 -22.21 10.95 3.38
C ASN A 103 -22.75 12.26 3.95
N ASN A 104 -22.41 12.63 5.20
CA ASN A 104 -22.87 13.89 5.74
C ASN A 104 -22.10 15.06 5.09
N GLU A 105 -22.82 15.89 4.33
CA GLU A 105 -22.28 17.06 3.62
C GLU A 105 -22.20 18.32 4.49
N ARG A 106 -22.78 18.31 5.70
CA ARG A 106 -22.75 19.49 6.56
C ARG A 106 -21.34 19.63 7.14
N GLU A 107 -20.68 20.75 6.86
CA GLU A 107 -19.38 21.09 7.45
C GLU A 107 -19.59 21.60 8.88
N PHE A 108 -19.28 20.78 9.89
CA PHE A 108 -19.18 21.27 11.27
C PHE A 108 -17.88 20.84 11.93
N GLY A 109 -16.82 21.63 11.68
CA GLY A 109 -15.58 21.62 12.46
C GLY A 109 -14.55 20.55 12.08
N GLU A 110 -13.32 20.75 12.54
CA GLU A 110 -12.17 19.86 12.32
C GLU A 110 -12.41 18.46 12.93
N ASP A 111 -13.19 18.38 14.01
CA ASP A 111 -13.52 17.14 14.72
C ASP A 111 -14.29 16.11 13.88
N GLU A 112 -15.03 16.56 12.85
CA GLU A 112 -15.86 15.68 12.02
C GLU A 112 -15.04 14.80 11.08
N LYS A 113 -13.84 15.23 10.71
CA LYS A 113 -12.93 14.50 9.82
C LYS A 113 -12.60 13.13 10.43
N GLY A 114 -12.22 13.08 11.70
CA GLY A 114 -11.89 11.84 12.39
C GLY A 114 -13.03 10.83 12.42
N PHE A 115 -14.26 11.29 12.62
CA PHE A 115 -15.44 10.41 12.61
C PHE A 115 -15.66 9.78 11.24
N LYS A 116 -15.46 10.53 10.16
CA LYS A 116 -15.54 9.99 8.79
C LYS A 116 -14.43 9.00 8.50
N LEU A 117 -13.21 9.23 9.00
CA LEU A 117 -12.09 8.29 8.87
C LEU A 117 -12.39 6.97 9.60
N SER A 118 -12.83 7.04 10.87
CA SER A 118 -13.21 5.87 11.67
C SER A 118 -14.38 5.09 11.06
N ALA A 119 -15.41 5.78 10.56
CA ALA A 119 -16.54 5.15 9.87
C ALA A 119 -16.10 4.48 8.56
N SER A 120 -15.20 5.10 7.80
CA SER A 120 -14.63 4.52 6.57
C SER A 120 -13.79 3.29 6.89
N HIS A 121 -12.97 3.31 7.94
CA HIS A 121 -12.22 2.13 8.40
C HIS A 121 -13.13 0.96 8.75
N ARG A 122 -14.20 1.22 9.53
CA ARG A 122 -15.20 0.20 9.89
C ARG A 122 -15.89 -0.39 8.65
N LEU A 123 -16.28 0.44 7.69
CA LEU A 123 -16.82 -0.03 6.41
C LEU A 123 -15.80 -0.91 5.67
N GLY A 124 -14.53 -0.50 5.64
CA GLY A 124 -13.45 -1.29 5.07
C GLY A 124 -13.37 -2.70 5.66
N ILE A 125 -13.41 -2.84 6.99
CA ILE A 125 -13.43 -4.14 7.67
C ILE A 125 -14.68 -4.96 7.31
N ILE A 126 -15.85 -4.34 7.34
CA ILE A 126 -17.12 -5.04 7.07
C ILE A 126 -17.13 -5.61 5.66
N TYR A 127 -16.74 -4.82 4.66
CA TYR A 127 -16.66 -5.29 3.28
C TYR A 127 -15.52 -6.29 3.07
N SER A 128 -14.39 -6.16 3.78
CA SER A 128 -13.27 -7.10 3.60
C SER A 128 -13.57 -8.48 4.15
N GLN A 129 -14.43 -8.58 5.17
CA GLN A 129 -14.78 -9.85 5.82
C GLN A 129 -16.20 -10.35 5.49
N GLY A 130 -17.03 -9.56 4.81
CA GLY A 130 -18.42 -9.92 4.52
C GLY A 130 -19.31 -10.00 5.77
N LEU A 131 -19.16 -9.04 6.67
CA LEU A 131 -19.83 -9.07 7.98
C LEU A 131 -21.25 -8.51 7.91
N GLY A 132 -22.13 -8.96 8.82
CA GLY A 132 -23.46 -8.38 8.94
C GLY A 132 -24.37 -8.67 7.75
N GLY A 133 -24.17 -9.77 7.04
CA GLY A 133 -24.93 -10.09 5.82
C GLY A 133 -24.59 -9.20 4.62
N VAL A 134 -23.50 -8.42 4.70
CA VAL A 134 -22.90 -7.74 3.55
C VAL A 134 -22.03 -8.74 2.79
N GLU A 135 -22.13 -8.77 1.46
CA GLU A 135 -21.26 -9.62 0.66
C GLU A 135 -19.80 -9.15 0.75
N GLN A 136 -18.87 -10.09 0.89
CA GLN A 136 -17.44 -9.79 0.90
C GLN A 136 -17.04 -9.14 -0.44
N ASN A 137 -16.43 -7.97 -0.37
CA ASN A 137 -15.99 -7.22 -1.54
C ASN A 137 -14.70 -6.45 -1.25
N LEU A 138 -13.56 -7.04 -1.64
CA LEU A 138 -12.23 -6.49 -1.38
C LEU A 138 -11.98 -5.18 -2.15
N GLU A 139 -12.53 -5.01 -3.35
CA GLU A 139 -12.39 -3.74 -4.09
C GLU A 139 -13.11 -2.57 -3.40
N THR A 140 -14.27 -2.86 -2.81
CA THR A 140 -15.02 -1.88 -2.03
C THR A 140 -14.32 -1.61 -0.70
N ALA A 141 -13.80 -2.64 -0.04
CA ALA A 141 -13.00 -2.49 1.17
C ALA A 141 -11.77 -1.59 0.93
N PHE A 142 -11.04 -1.82 -0.17
CA PHE A 142 -9.88 -1.03 -0.58
C PHE A 142 -10.23 0.45 -0.72
N LYS A 143 -11.35 0.76 -1.39
CA LYS A 143 -11.85 2.13 -1.54
C LYS A 143 -12.18 2.76 -0.18
N TRP A 144 -12.77 2.01 0.74
CA TRP A 144 -13.09 2.51 2.08
C TRP A 144 -11.85 2.72 2.94
N PHE A 145 -10.88 1.81 2.92
CA PHE A 145 -9.61 2.01 3.61
C PHE A 145 -8.86 3.23 3.07
N LYS A 146 -8.81 3.43 1.75
CA LYS A 146 -8.25 4.64 1.15
C LYS A 146 -8.96 5.91 1.60
N LYS A 147 -10.30 5.90 1.66
CA LYS A 147 -11.10 7.03 2.18
C LYS A 147 -10.88 7.28 3.67
N GLY A 148 -10.47 6.27 4.42
CA GLY A 148 -10.16 6.36 5.84
C GLY A 148 -8.73 6.84 6.15
N MET A 149 -7.94 7.23 5.15
CA MET A 149 -6.57 7.72 5.37
C MET A 149 -6.54 9.16 5.86
N CYS A 150 -5.67 9.45 6.83
CA CYS A 150 -5.39 10.81 7.22
C CYS A 150 -4.31 11.42 6.33
N THR A 151 -4.42 12.73 6.06
CA THR A 151 -3.46 13.48 5.24
C THR A 151 -2.70 14.55 6.03
N ASP A 152 -3.15 14.91 7.24
CA ASP A 152 -2.73 16.14 7.92
C ASP A 152 -2.16 15.89 9.34
N GLY A 153 -1.96 14.63 9.74
CA GLY A 153 -1.32 14.27 11.02
C GLY A 153 -2.25 14.11 12.23
N ASP A 154 -3.56 14.33 12.08
CA ASP A 154 -4.57 14.04 13.11
C ASP A 154 -5.11 12.60 13.01
N TYR A 155 -5.76 12.07 14.05
CA TYR A 155 -6.41 10.73 14.03
C TYR A 155 -5.48 9.55 13.64
N LEU A 156 -4.25 9.60 14.13
CA LEU A 156 -3.17 8.66 13.80
C LEU A 156 -3.48 7.18 14.11
N THR A 157 -4.42 6.91 15.02
CA THR A 157 -4.79 5.54 15.39
C THR A 157 -5.43 4.76 14.24
N VAL A 158 -6.41 5.38 13.56
CA VAL A 158 -7.07 4.80 12.39
C VAL A 158 -6.10 4.74 11.20
N ASP A 159 -5.18 5.71 11.13
CA ASP A 159 -4.18 5.79 10.07
C ASP A 159 -3.24 4.58 10.07
N VAL A 160 -2.72 4.14 11.24
CA VAL A 160 -1.88 2.93 11.35
C VAL A 160 -2.60 1.69 10.83
N GLN A 161 -3.86 1.49 11.26
CA GLN A 161 -4.62 0.31 10.87
C GLN A 161 -4.94 0.32 9.37
N ASN A 162 -5.38 1.45 8.82
CA ASN A 162 -5.67 1.56 7.40
C ASN A 162 -4.42 1.42 6.52
N ASN A 163 -3.27 1.98 6.94
CA ASN A 163 -2.01 1.78 6.24
C ASN A 163 -1.62 0.30 6.21
N CYS A 164 -1.71 -0.40 7.36
CA CYS A 164 -1.47 -1.84 7.42
C CYS A 164 -2.40 -2.63 6.49
N GLN A 165 -3.71 -2.32 6.47
CA GLN A 165 -4.68 -2.98 5.58
C GLN A 165 -4.38 -2.72 4.11
N LEU A 166 -4.14 -1.46 3.71
CA LEU A 166 -3.83 -1.12 2.33
C LEU A 166 -2.52 -1.77 1.87
N ALA A 167 -1.52 -1.83 2.75
CA ALA A 167 -0.26 -2.47 2.45
C ALA A 167 -0.44 -3.96 2.13
N ARG A 168 -1.24 -4.69 2.92
CA ARG A 168 -1.60 -6.09 2.61
C ARG A 168 -2.32 -6.22 1.28
N MET A 169 -3.31 -5.36 1.03
CA MET A 169 -4.07 -5.40 -0.22
C MET A 169 -3.18 -5.17 -1.45
N TYR A 170 -2.26 -4.21 -1.39
CA TYR A 170 -1.28 -3.99 -2.46
C TYR A 170 -0.27 -5.14 -2.59
N TRP A 171 0.14 -5.76 -1.48
CA TRP A 171 1.05 -6.90 -1.49
C TRP A 171 0.42 -8.13 -2.15
N ASP A 172 -0.80 -8.47 -1.74
CA ASP A 172 -1.52 -9.65 -2.21
C ASP A 172 -2.25 -9.42 -3.54
N GLY A 173 -2.50 -8.16 -3.91
CA GLY A 173 -3.32 -7.80 -5.09
C GLY A 173 -4.80 -8.05 -4.86
N GLU A 174 -5.24 -7.97 -3.61
CA GLU A 174 -6.60 -8.24 -3.20
C GLU A 174 -7.43 -6.95 -3.22
N GLY A 175 -8.39 -6.86 -4.13
CA GLY A 175 -9.23 -5.65 -4.29
C GLY A 175 -8.52 -4.48 -4.97
N CYS A 176 -7.25 -4.63 -5.37
CA CYS A 176 -6.49 -3.69 -6.18
C CYS A 176 -5.41 -4.43 -7.00
N GLU A 177 -4.73 -3.71 -7.89
CA GLU A 177 -3.55 -4.26 -8.56
C GLU A 177 -2.39 -4.41 -7.57
N LYS A 178 -1.59 -5.49 -7.71
CA LYS A 178 -0.39 -5.69 -6.92
C LYS A 178 0.59 -4.54 -7.10
N ASP A 179 1.08 -4.02 -5.99
CA ASP A 179 2.09 -2.97 -5.97
C ASP A 179 2.98 -3.07 -4.72
N VAL A 180 4.12 -3.75 -4.85
CA VAL A 180 5.05 -3.95 -3.72
C VAL A 180 5.69 -2.64 -3.24
N VAL A 181 5.75 -1.61 -4.10
CA VAL A 181 6.29 -0.30 -3.72
C VAL A 181 5.26 0.45 -2.88
N ALA A 182 3.98 0.43 -3.29
CA ALA A 182 2.92 1.00 -2.47
C ALA A 182 2.76 0.25 -1.14
N ALA A 183 2.86 -1.10 -1.15
CA ALA A 183 2.83 -1.91 0.06
C ALA A 183 3.92 -1.50 1.05
N GLU A 184 5.17 -1.41 0.59
CA GLU A 184 6.30 -0.97 1.41
C GLU A 184 6.07 0.40 2.04
N ARG A 185 5.63 1.38 1.24
CA ARG A 185 5.36 2.73 1.73
C ARG A 185 4.30 2.72 2.83
N HIS A 186 3.20 1.99 2.63
CA HIS A 186 2.13 1.93 3.63
C HIS A 186 2.58 1.21 4.91
N TRP A 187 3.38 0.14 4.84
CA TRP A 187 3.96 -0.46 6.05
C TRP A 187 4.92 0.47 6.77
N VAL A 188 5.80 1.18 6.04
CA VAL A 188 6.70 2.17 6.66
C VAL A 188 5.89 3.27 7.33
N GLN A 189 4.87 3.81 6.67
CA GLN A 189 3.99 4.82 7.26
C GLN A 189 3.29 4.30 8.52
N ALA A 190 2.78 3.07 8.51
CA ALA A 190 2.16 2.46 9.70
C ALA A 190 3.14 2.36 10.87
N VAL A 191 4.38 1.94 10.59
CA VAL A 191 5.43 1.82 11.61
C VAL A 191 5.83 3.17 12.17
N GLU A 192 6.15 4.14 11.31
CA GLU A 192 6.56 5.48 11.72
C GLU A 192 5.46 6.21 12.48
N THR A 193 4.21 6.10 12.01
CA THR A 193 3.05 6.71 12.67
C THR A 193 2.85 6.11 14.06
N PHE A 194 2.92 4.78 14.20
CA PHE A 194 2.83 4.13 15.50
C PHE A 194 3.97 4.57 16.43
N ASP A 195 5.21 4.54 15.95
CA ASP A 195 6.39 4.91 16.74
C ASP A 195 6.34 6.37 17.21
N TYR A 196 5.72 7.26 16.44
CA TYR A 196 5.48 8.64 16.82
C TYR A 196 4.48 8.77 17.99
N MET A 197 3.40 7.99 17.99
CA MET A 197 2.31 8.14 18.98
C MET A 197 2.34 7.13 20.14
N LYS A 198 3.23 6.13 20.15
CA LYS A 198 3.22 5.02 21.12
C LYS A 198 3.26 5.46 22.58
N ASP A 199 3.92 6.57 22.89
CA ASP A 199 3.99 7.11 24.26
C ASP A 199 2.64 7.67 24.74
N ASP A 200 1.83 8.16 23.80
CA ASP A 200 0.46 8.61 24.06
C ASP A 200 -0.56 7.45 24.02
N LEU A 201 -0.27 6.36 23.31
CA LEU A 201 -1.09 5.14 23.33
C LEU A 201 -1.23 4.54 24.73
N GLY A 202 -0.19 4.64 25.57
CA GLY A 202 -0.25 4.19 26.96
C GLY A 202 -1.33 4.89 27.81
N LYS A 203 -1.86 6.02 27.33
CA LYS A 203 -2.92 6.81 27.99
C LYS A 203 -4.33 6.47 27.50
N VAL A 204 -4.46 5.79 26.36
CA VAL A 204 -5.75 5.29 25.84
C VAL A 204 -6.02 3.86 26.33
N GLY A 205 -7.30 3.48 26.39
CA GLY A 205 -7.71 2.20 26.97
C GLY A 205 -7.16 0.98 26.20
N SER A 206 -7.00 -0.15 26.91
CA SER A 206 -6.46 -1.40 26.35
C SER A 206 -7.21 -1.88 25.09
N LEU A 207 -8.53 -1.72 25.05
CA LEU A 207 -9.37 -2.13 23.91
C LEU A 207 -9.07 -1.38 22.60
N THR A 208 -8.65 -0.12 22.68
CA THR A 208 -8.25 0.66 21.49
C THR A 208 -6.79 0.44 21.13
N ALA A 209 -5.93 0.13 22.10
CA ALA A 209 -4.50 -0.04 21.87
C ALA A 209 -4.15 -1.39 21.19
N VAL A 210 -4.84 -2.48 21.55
CA VAL A 210 -4.51 -3.84 21.04
C VAL A 210 -4.54 -3.93 19.50
N PRO A 211 -5.63 -3.53 18.80
CA PRO A 211 -5.68 -3.65 17.34
C PRO A 211 -4.64 -2.80 16.61
N ILE A 212 -4.22 -1.68 17.21
CA ILE A 212 -3.20 -0.79 16.66
C ILE A 212 -1.82 -1.42 16.83
N THR A 213 -1.53 -1.99 18.01
CA THR A 213 -0.28 -2.72 18.24
C THR A 213 -0.14 -3.94 17.34
N GLU A 214 -1.22 -4.69 17.09
CA GLU A 214 -1.22 -5.82 16.16
C GLU A 214 -0.93 -5.36 14.72
N ALA A 215 -1.58 -4.28 14.27
CA ALA A 215 -1.32 -3.71 12.94
C ALA A 215 0.12 -3.23 12.78
N HIS A 216 0.71 -2.67 13.84
CA HIS A 216 2.12 -2.27 13.87
C HIS A 216 3.06 -3.48 13.76
N GLU A 217 2.87 -4.52 14.57
CA GLU A 217 3.73 -5.72 14.53
C GLU A 217 3.63 -6.45 13.19
N ASP A 218 2.43 -6.60 12.62
CA ASP A 218 2.23 -7.16 11.28
C ASP A 218 2.97 -6.32 10.22
N SER A 219 2.87 -4.99 10.30
CA SER A 219 3.59 -4.10 9.37
C SER A 219 5.12 -4.28 9.45
N LYS A 220 5.67 -4.44 10.65
CA LYS A 220 7.12 -4.70 10.84
C LYS A 220 7.52 -6.05 10.28
N GLU A 221 6.74 -7.09 10.54
CA GLU A 221 7.01 -8.44 10.05
C GLU A 221 7.03 -8.47 8.52
N ARG A 222 6.00 -7.90 7.89
CA ARG A 222 5.88 -7.84 6.43
C ARG A 222 6.97 -6.99 5.79
N LEU A 223 7.31 -5.86 6.39
CA LEU A 223 8.43 -5.03 5.94
C LEU A 223 9.77 -5.78 6.03
N ALA A 224 9.98 -6.56 7.09
CA ALA A 224 11.17 -7.40 7.23
C ALA A 224 11.22 -8.51 6.16
N GLN A 225 10.09 -9.17 5.86
CA GLN A 225 9.97 -10.17 4.79
C GLN A 225 10.28 -9.56 3.41
N LEU A 226 9.73 -8.39 3.10
CA LEU A 226 10.01 -7.68 1.85
C LEU A 226 11.50 -7.30 1.75
N ARG A 227 12.08 -6.74 2.81
CA ARG A 227 13.50 -6.34 2.83
C ARG A 227 14.43 -7.54 2.69
N ALA A 228 14.10 -8.68 3.30
CA ALA A 228 14.81 -9.94 3.11
C ALA A 228 14.75 -10.40 1.65
N SER A 229 13.56 -10.37 1.04
CA SER A 229 13.36 -10.71 -0.38
C SER A 229 14.18 -9.80 -1.31
N LYS A 230 14.13 -8.47 -1.09
CA LYS A 230 14.97 -7.50 -1.82
C LYS A 230 16.46 -7.82 -1.67
N THR A 231 16.91 -8.15 -0.46
CA THR A 231 18.32 -8.45 -0.16
C THR A 231 18.79 -9.68 -0.91
N ILE A 232 18.02 -10.77 -0.89
CA ILE A 232 18.36 -12.02 -1.60
C ILE A 232 18.46 -11.73 -3.10
N LEU A 233 17.42 -11.10 -3.65
CA LEU A 233 17.32 -10.85 -5.07
C LEU A 233 18.43 -9.91 -5.58
N ILE A 234 18.65 -8.78 -4.93
CA ILE A 234 19.63 -7.80 -5.39
C ILE A 234 21.06 -8.35 -5.27
N ASN A 235 21.35 -9.18 -4.26
CA ASN A 235 22.64 -9.85 -4.14
C ASN A 235 22.84 -10.95 -5.20
N ALA A 236 21.79 -11.66 -5.59
CA ALA A 236 21.85 -12.58 -6.74
C ALA A 236 22.14 -11.81 -8.04
N ILE A 237 21.41 -10.72 -8.28
CA ILE A 237 21.63 -9.85 -9.45
C ILE A 237 23.03 -9.25 -9.42
N ASN A 238 23.54 -8.79 -8.28
CA ASN A 238 24.87 -8.20 -8.18
C ASN A 238 26.00 -9.22 -8.44
N ARG A 239 25.79 -10.49 -8.06
CA ARG A 239 26.75 -11.58 -8.34
C ARG A 239 26.78 -11.96 -9.82
N GLU A 240 25.62 -11.99 -10.47
CA GLU A 240 25.46 -12.46 -11.85
C GLU A 240 25.56 -11.33 -12.90
N SER A 241 25.45 -10.07 -12.47
CA SER A 241 25.52 -8.90 -13.34
C SER A 241 26.85 -8.15 -13.23
N ASP A 242 27.20 -7.47 -14.29
CA ASP A 242 28.46 -6.73 -14.39
C ASP A 242 28.42 -5.36 -13.66
N LEU A 243 27.33 -5.02 -12.95
CA LEU A 243 27.10 -3.68 -12.38
C LEU A 243 27.88 -3.41 -11.08
N ARG A 244 28.32 -4.47 -10.37
CA ARG A 244 29.15 -4.43 -9.16
C ARG A 244 28.81 -3.27 -8.21
N TYR A 245 27.68 -3.41 -7.54
CA TYR A 245 27.26 -2.51 -6.46
C TYR A 245 28.08 -2.77 -5.19
N ALA A 246 28.42 -1.70 -4.49
CA ALA A 246 28.96 -1.75 -3.14
C ALA A 246 27.88 -2.14 -2.12
N ALA A 247 28.28 -2.64 -0.96
CA ALA A 247 27.34 -3.17 0.04
C ALA A 247 26.36 -2.11 0.56
N ASP A 248 26.82 -0.88 0.73
CA ASP A 248 26.02 0.29 1.11
C ASP A 248 25.03 0.72 0.01
N GLU A 249 25.42 0.65 -1.27
CA GLU A 249 24.50 0.89 -2.40
C GLU A 249 23.34 -0.13 -2.39
N LEU A 250 23.63 -1.39 -2.07
CA LEU A 250 22.62 -2.45 -1.99
C LEU A 250 21.72 -2.29 -0.76
N GLU A 251 22.30 -1.95 0.39
CA GLU A 251 21.54 -1.67 1.62
C GLU A 251 20.61 -0.47 1.45
N ALA A 252 21.07 0.58 0.75
CA ALA A 252 20.24 1.73 0.42
C ALA A 252 19.03 1.32 -0.43
N PHE A 253 19.19 0.45 -1.44
CA PHE A 253 18.07 -0.08 -2.23
C PHE A 253 17.09 -0.89 -1.38
N VAL A 254 17.60 -1.76 -0.51
CA VAL A 254 16.77 -2.61 0.36
C VAL A 254 15.86 -1.76 1.26
N ASN A 255 16.38 -0.65 1.79
CA ASN A 255 15.65 0.23 2.70
C ASN A 255 14.92 1.39 2.02
N ALA A 256 15.10 1.60 0.71
CA ALA A 256 14.50 2.72 0.00
C ALA A 256 12.97 2.60 -0.06
N THR A 257 12.28 3.59 0.49
CA THR A 257 10.88 3.88 0.17
C THR A 257 10.83 4.68 -1.13
N CYS A 258 10.23 4.10 -2.17
CA CYS A 258 10.15 4.76 -3.47
C CYS A 258 8.74 5.31 -3.70
N GLU A 259 8.64 6.57 -4.15
CA GLU A 259 7.34 7.19 -4.46
C GLU A 259 7.09 7.36 -5.96
N ASP A 260 8.10 7.15 -6.80
CA ASP A 260 8.09 7.59 -8.19
C ASP A 260 7.69 6.51 -9.20
N HIS A 261 7.47 5.27 -8.77
CA HIS A 261 6.96 4.20 -9.62
C HIS A 261 6.26 3.09 -8.83
N THR A 262 5.36 2.38 -9.50
CA THR A 262 4.72 1.16 -8.99
C THR A 262 5.55 -0.06 -9.36
N ALA A 263 5.33 -1.21 -8.73
CA ALA A 263 5.88 -2.47 -9.22
C ALA A 263 5.06 -3.67 -8.75
N ARG A 264 4.77 -4.62 -9.65
CA ARG A 264 3.92 -5.77 -9.32
C ARG A 264 4.54 -6.72 -8.29
N ASP A 265 5.86 -6.89 -8.36
CA ASP A 265 6.64 -7.76 -7.48
C ASP A 265 8.08 -7.21 -7.31
N THR A 266 8.87 -7.84 -6.44
CA THR A 266 10.24 -7.41 -6.13
C THR A 266 11.17 -7.47 -7.35
N LEU A 267 10.99 -8.44 -8.26
CA LEU A 267 11.80 -8.55 -9.48
C LEU A 267 11.47 -7.43 -10.47
N HIS A 268 10.20 -7.12 -10.62
CA HIS A 268 9.72 -6.00 -11.41
C HIS A 268 10.19 -4.66 -10.84
N HIS A 269 10.20 -4.52 -9.50
CA HIS A 269 10.73 -3.35 -8.81
C HIS A 269 12.21 -3.13 -9.15
N VAL A 270 13.07 -4.16 -8.99
CA VAL A 270 14.50 -4.05 -9.37
C VAL A 270 14.64 -3.72 -10.86
N ALA A 271 13.84 -4.34 -11.73
CA ALA A 271 13.89 -4.08 -13.17
C ALA A 271 13.58 -2.62 -13.50
N ARG A 272 12.57 -2.01 -12.87
CA ARG A 272 12.21 -0.59 -13.04
C ARG A 272 13.27 0.34 -12.45
N CYS A 273 13.78 0.06 -11.26
CA CYS A 273 14.87 0.83 -10.66
C CYS A 273 16.11 0.86 -11.55
N VAL A 274 16.53 -0.29 -12.09
CA VAL A 274 17.66 -0.38 -13.03
C VAL A 274 17.33 0.25 -14.38
N MET A 275 16.08 0.21 -14.85
CA MET A 275 15.66 0.85 -16.10
C MET A 275 15.84 2.37 -16.04
N HIS A 276 15.49 2.97 -14.91
CA HIS A 276 15.50 4.43 -14.74
C HIS A 276 16.75 4.95 -14.04
N GLY A 277 17.49 4.12 -13.32
CA GLY A 277 18.60 4.55 -12.48
C GLY A 277 18.14 5.17 -11.16
N ARG A 278 17.22 4.49 -10.46
CA ARG A 278 16.55 5.00 -9.24
C ARG A 278 16.84 4.10 -8.03
N CYS A 279 16.51 4.57 -6.83
CA CYS A 279 16.67 3.83 -5.57
C CYS A 279 18.11 3.35 -5.32
N GLY A 280 19.10 4.18 -5.67
CA GLY A 280 20.52 3.84 -5.56
C GLY A 280 21.04 2.89 -6.66
N LEU A 281 20.17 2.37 -7.54
CA LEU A 281 20.59 1.48 -8.63
C LEU A 281 21.02 2.27 -9.87
N LYS A 282 22.15 1.87 -10.45
CA LYS A 282 22.69 2.41 -11.71
C LYS A 282 21.83 2.02 -12.90
N LYS A 283 21.63 2.96 -13.81
CA LYS A 283 20.84 2.74 -15.03
C LYS A 283 21.49 1.70 -15.94
N ASN A 284 20.78 0.62 -16.26
CA ASN A 284 21.25 -0.40 -17.21
C ASN A 284 20.09 -1.01 -18.01
N LEU A 285 19.85 -0.47 -19.20
CA LEU A 285 18.74 -0.89 -20.07
C LEU A 285 18.84 -2.35 -20.56
N ARG A 286 20.05 -2.92 -20.61
CA ARG A 286 20.22 -4.34 -20.97
C ARG A 286 19.75 -5.22 -19.83
N LEU A 287 20.25 -4.99 -18.62
CA LEU A 287 19.85 -5.75 -17.44
C LEU A 287 18.35 -5.59 -17.18
N ALA A 288 17.83 -4.36 -17.26
CA ALA A 288 16.39 -4.11 -17.13
C ALA A 288 15.57 -4.93 -18.14
N LYS A 289 15.95 -4.98 -19.43
CA LYS A 289 15.28 -5.84 -20.42
C LYS A 289 15.33 -7.32 -20.03
N ASP A 290 16.43 -7.77 -19.44
CA ASP A 290 16.61 -9.17 -19.06
C ASP A 290 15.76 -9.53 -17.86
N LEU A 291 15.70 -8.66 -16.84
CA LEU A 291 14.84 -8.79 -15.68
C LEU A 291 13.35 -8.69 -16.05
N MET A 292 12.95 -7.74 -16.88
CA MET A 292 11.56 -7.62 -17.34
C MET A 292 11.08 -8.87 -18.10
N LYS A 293 11.96 -9.47 -18.93
CA LYS A 293 11.65 -10.75 -19.58
C LYS A 293 11.56 -11.93 -18.61
N ALA A 294 12.26 -11.85 -17.48
CA ALA A 294 12.10 -12.82 -16.40
C ALA A 294 10.78 -12.59 -15.66
N CYS A 295 10.38 -11.34 -15.40
CA CYS A 295 9.08 -10.99 -14.82
C CYS A 295 7.93 -11.62 -15.64
N VAL A 296 7.88 -11.34 -16.95
CA VAL A 296 6.85 -11.89 -17.85
C VAL A 296 6.90 -13.41 -17.95
N ARG A 297 8.08 -14.02 -17.80
CA ARG A 297 8.19 -15.48 -17.82
C ARG A 297 7.66 -16.13 -16.55
N ASN A 298 7.97 -15.53 -15.40
CA ASN A 298 7.61 -16.03 -14.09
C ASN A 298 6.11 -15.77 -13.80
N ASP A 299 5.60 -14.61 -14.19
CA ASP A 299 4.20 -14.25 -14.15
C ASP A 299 3.75 -13.74 -15.53
N PRO A 300 3.20 -14.62 -16.39
CA PRO A 300 2.64 -14.22 -17.68
C PRO A 300 1.44 -13.26 -17.58
N SER A 301 0.85 -13.09 -16.40
CA SER A 301 -0.22 -12.10 -16.16
C SER A 301 0.32 -10.70 -15.83
N ASN A 302 1.64 -10.52 -15.73
CA ASN A 302 2.27 -9.23 -15.48
C ASN A 302 2.28 -8.34 -16.73
N GLU A 303 1.12 -7.78 -17.05
CA GLU A 303 0.94 -6.86 -18.18
C GLU A 303 1.85 -5.61 -18.09
N ASP A 304 2.22 -5.18 -16.89
CA ASP A 304 3.03 -3.99 -16.70
C ASP A 304 4.48 -4.21 -17.13
N ALA A 305 5.04 -5.39 -16.84
CA ALA A 305 6.34 -5.77 -17.36
C ALA A 305 6.33 -5.92 -18.90
N GLU A 306 5.21 -6.37 -19.49
CA GLU A 306 5.03 -6.39 -20.95
C GLU A 306 4.97 -4.98 -21.55
N LYS A 307 4.18 -4.08 -20.95
CA LYS A 307 4.10 -2.66 -21.34
C LYS A 307 5.47 -1.98 -21.23
N ASP A 308 6.22 -2.27 -20.16
CA ASP A 308 7.58 -1.78 -20.00
C ASP A 308 8.49 -2.30 -21.13
N LEU A 309 8.44 -3.60 -21.45
CA LEU A 309 9.19 -4.17 -22.57
C LEU A 309 8.81 -3.57 -23.92
N GLU A 310 7.52 -3.27 -24.14
CA GLU A 310 7.06 -2.60 -25.35
C GLU A 310 7.58 -1.16 -25.41
N SER A 311 7.54 -0.42 -24.30
CA SER A 311 8.09 0.94 -24.23
C SER A 311 9.58 0.95 -24.58
N MET A 312 10.33 -0.06 -24.13
CA MET A 312 11.75 -0.25 -24.43
C MET A 312 12.04 -0.64 -25.88
N ARG A 313 11.01 -0.89 -26.72
CA ARG A 313 11.16 -1.09 -28.17
C ARG A 313 11.26 0.23 -28.93
N ARG A 314 10.99 1.36 -28.31
CA ARG A 314 11.09 2.68 -28.96
C ARG A 314 12.55 3.12 -29.09
N CYS A 315 12.83 3.85 -30.16
CA CYS A 315 14.11 4.48 -30.37
C CYS A 315 14.35 5.52 -29.28
N VAL A 316 15.45 5.41 -28.56
CA VAL A 316 15.76 6.34 -27.45
C VAL A 316 16.00 7.78 -27.90
N THR A 317 16.25 8.00 -29.20
CA THR A 317 16.51 9.32 -29.79
C THR A 317 15.26 10.00 -30.35
N CYS A 318 14.39 9.25 -31.05
CA CYS A 318 13.25 9.84 -31.77
C CYS A 318 11.89 9.22 -31.43
N GLY A 319 11.83 8.26 -30.50
CA GLY A 319 10.59 7.60 -30.06
C GLY A 319 9.96 6.61 -31.05
N THR A 320 10.49 6.52 -32.28
CA THR A 320 9.99 5.59 -33.32
C THR A 320 10.23 4.15 -32.92
N HIS A 321 9.25 3.26 -33.12
CA HIS A 321 9.41 1.82 -32.83
C HIS A 321 10.62 1.23 -33.58
N SER A 322 11.44 0.44 -32.88
CA SER A 322 12.63 -0.21 -33.42
C SER A 322 12.84 -1.62 -32.89
N ARG A 323 13.43 -2.47 -33.74
CA ARG A 323 13.95 -3.79 -33.37
C ARG A 323 15.48 -3.83 -33.31
N ARG A 324 16.16 -2.75 -33.70
CA ARG A 324 17.63 -2.66 -33.67
C ARG A 324 18.06 -2.14 -32.31
N THR A 325 18.93 -2.89 -31.65
CA THR A 325 19.55 -2.51 -30.38
C THR A 325 20.93 -1.92 -30.62
N CYS A 326 21.52 -1.29 -29.61
CA CYS A 326 22.95 -1.03 -29.56
C CYS A 326 23.75 -2.28 -29.95
N GLU A 327 24.67 -2.14 -30.90
CA GLU A 327 25.48 -3.25 -31.42
C GLU A 327 26.44 -3.82 -30.35
N LEU A 328 26.77 -3.05 -29.31
CA LEU A 328 27.69 -3.46 -28.25
C LEU A 328 26.95 -4.08 -27.05
N CYS A 329 26.08 -3.31 -26.40
CA CYS A 329 25.44 -3.77 -25.15
C CYS A 329 24.08 -4.43 -25.37
N MET A 330 23.45 -4.27 -26.54
CA MET A 330 22.06 -4.68 -26.80
C MET A 330 21.00 -4.01 -25.89
N GLY A 331 21.37 -2.91 -25.22
CA GLY A 331 20.54 -2.18 -24.27
C GLY A 331 19.51 -1.27 -24.94
N PRO A 332 19.86 -0.03 -25.32
CA PRO A 332 18.93 0.90 -25.98
C PRO A 332 18.56 0.45 -27.40
N ASN A 333 17.40 0.91 -27.88
CA ASN A 333 16.92 0.68 -29.24
C ASN A 333 17.09 1.93 -30.11
N TYR A 334 17.32 1.73 -31.42
CA TYR A 334 17.53 2.79 -32.40
C TYR A 334 16.82 2.49 -33.71
N CYS A 335 16.02 3.40 -34.26
CA CYS A 335 15.35 3.14 -35.55
C CYS A 335 16.35 3.08 -36.73
N CYS A 336 17.44 3.83 -36.65
CA CYS A 336 18.50 3.89 -37.65
C CYS A 336 19.89 4.12 -37.01
N LYS A 337 20.95 3.98 -37.82
CA LYS A 337 22.34 4.21 -37.38
C LYS A 337 22.59 5.66 -36.96
N ASP A 338 21.88 6.62 -37.55
CA ASP A 338 22.05 8.03 -37.24
C ASP A 338 21.53 8.36 -35.85
N CYS A 339 20.36 7.82 -35.47
CA CYS A 339 19.87 7.91 -34.08
C CYS A 339 20.84 7.25 -33.09
N GLN A 340 21.42 6.10 -33.43
CA GLN A 340 22.44 5.47 -32.58
C GLN A 340 23.67 6.37 -32.42
N ARG A 341 24.19 6.94 -33.51
CA ARG A 341 25.34 7.85 -33.46
C ARG A 341 25.04 9.10 -32.66
N HIS A 342 23.82 9.62 -32.75
CA HIS A 342 23.36 10.78 -31.99
C HIS A 342 23.31 10.46 -30.49
N ASP A 343 22.62 9.42 -30.05
CA ASP A 343 22.60 9.00 -28.63
C ASP A 343 24.01 8.65 -28.11
N TRP A 344 24.88 8.11 -28.97
CA TRP A 344 26.26 7.79 -28.62
C TRP A 344 27.11 9.04 -28.32
N LYS A 345 27.07 10.05 -29.19
CA LYS A 345 28.00 11.19 -29.16
C LYS A 345 27.40 12.48 -28.60
N VAL A 346 26.08 12.63 -28.67
CA VAL A 346 25.36 13.86 -28.32
C VAL A 346 24.52 13.67 -27.06
N GLY A 347 23.96 12.49 -26.83
CA GLY A 347 23.07 12.22 -25.71
C GLY A 347 21.60 12.45 -26.07
N ARG A 348 20.70 12.40 -25.08
CA ARG A 348 19.24 12.42 -25.28
C ARG A 348 18.63 13.78 -24.99
N GLY A 349 19.30 14.61 -24.17
CA GLY A 349 18.83 15.95 -23.79
C GLY A 349 18.93 17.00 -24.90
N GLY A 350 19.78 16.81 -25.92
CA GLY A 350 20.00 17.81 -26.97
C GLY A 350 20.81 19.05 -26.53
N ASP A 351 21.03 19.21 -25.22
CA ASP A 351 21.67 20.37 -24.59
C ASP A 351 23.21 20.33 -24.66
N GLY A 352 23.80 19.19 -25.04
CA GLY A 352 25.25 19.04 -25.22
C GLY A 352 26.06 18.85 -23.92
N ASP A 353 25.42 18.89 -22.74
CA ASP A 353 26.07 18.71 -21.43
C ASP A 353 26.63 17.29 -21.19
N GLY A 354 26.29 16.32 -22.04
CA GLY A 354 27.16 15.18 -22.31
C GLY A 354 27.20 14.02 -21.31
N ASP A 355 26.61 14.17 -20.11
CA ASP A 355 26.61 13.12 -19.07
C ASP A 355 25.65 11.96 -19.35
N ASP A 356 24.68 12.13 -20.26
CA ASP A 356 23.70 11.10 -20.63
C ASP A 356 24.05 10.36 -21.94
N ARG A 357 25.21 10.65 -22.54
CA ARG A 357 25.70 9.98 -23.74
C ARG A 357 25.76 8.47 -23.52
N HIS A 358 25.29 7.71 -24.51
CA HIS A 358 25.36 6.27 -24.41
C HIS A 358 26.79 5.74 -24.42
N GLU A 359 27.74 6.46 -25.01
CA GLU A 359 29.17 6.12 -24.93
C GLU A 359 29.66 5.98 -23.49
N LEU A 360 29.27 6.92 -22.62
CA LEU A 360 29.69 6.93 -21.21
C LEU A 360 28.90 5.96 -20.32
N THR A 361 27.79 5.44 -20.82
CA THR A 361 26.87 4.59 -20.05
C THR A 361 26.72 3.18 -20.64
N CYS A 362 27.34 2.90 -21.80
CA CYS A 362 27.29 1.60 -22.43
C CYS A 362 28.16 0.62 -21.62
N PRO A 363 27.56 -0.38 -20.96
CA PRO A 363 28.30 -1.26 -20.06
C PRO A 363 29.44 -1.98 -20.79
N ARG A 364 29.25 -2.34 -22.07
CA ARG A 364 30.28 -3.00 -22.87
C ARG A 364 31.39 -2.09 -23.37
N HIS A 365 31.12 -0.79 -23.49
CA HIS A 365 32.13 0.18 -23.90
C HIS A 365 33.00 0.58 -22.70
N ILE A 366 32.37 0.88 -21.55
CA ILE A 366 33.06 1.38 -20.37
C ILE A 366 33.85 0.29 -19.63
N THR A 367 33.37 -0.96 -19.61
CA THR A 367 34.05 -2.05 -18.88
C THR A 367 34.93 -2.94 -19.75
N ALA A 368 34.85 -2.81 -21.09
CA ALA A 368 35.47 -3.73 -22.06
C ALA A 368 35.16 -5.24 -21.81
N MET A 369 34.09 -5.55 -21.07
CA MET A 369 33.79 -6.91 -20.59
C MET A 369 33.13 -7.82 -21.66
N PRO A 370 33.24 -9.16 -21.54
CA PRO A 370 32.52 -10.14 -22.36
C PRO A 370 31.00 -10.22 -22.03
N PRO A 371 30.18 -10.99 -22.78
CA PRO A 371 28.74 -11.11 -22.50
C PRO A 371 28.43 -11.68 -21.14
N SER A 372 27.54 -11.01 -20.40
CA SER A 372 26.99 -11.49 -19.14
C SER A 372 26.42 -12.92 -19.26
N ALA A 373 26.42 -13.69 -18.17
CA ALA A 373 25.86 -15.05 -18.13
C ALA A 373 24.40 -15.10 -18.64
N PHE A 374 23.62 -14.05 -18.38
CA PHE A 374 22.27 -13.84 -18.92
C PHE A 374 22.18 -13.86 -20.46
N ALA A 375 23.23 -13.43 -21.15
CA ALA A 375 23.29 -13.45 -22.62
C ALA A 375 23.71 -14.80 -23.20
N VAL A 376 24.55 -15.56 -22.49
CA VAL A 376 24.99 -16.90 -22.91
C VAL A 376 23.79 -17.86 -22.94
N ASN A 377 22.91 -17.79 -21.95
CA ASN A 377 21.68 -18.59 -21.88
C ASN A 377 20.65 -18.27 -22.98
N ARG A 378 20.78 -17.14 -23.71
CA ARG A 378 19.89 -16.78 -24.83
C ARG A 378 20.41 -17.15 -26.21
N THR A 379 21.72 -17.32 -26.38
CA THR A 379 22.30 -17.68 -27.67
C THR A 379 22.07 -19.16 -28.00
N GLU A 380 21.97 -20.03 -26.99
CA GLU A 380 21.76 -21.47 -27.18
C GLU A 380 20.34 -21.82 -27.69
N SER A 381 19.33 -20.97 -27.49
CA SER A 381 17.99 -21.19 -28.04
C SER A 381 17.85 -20.81 -29.51
N ARG A 382 18.88 -20.23 -30.12
CA ARG A 382 18.87 -19.76 -31.53
C ARG A 382 19.77 -20.56 -32.46
N THR A 383 20.67 -21.38 -31.97
CA THR A 383 21.58 -22.18 -32.80
C THR A 383 21.24 -23.66 -32.71
N GLY A 384 20.22 -24.08 -33.46
CA GLY A 384 20.11 -25.46 -33.89
C GLY A 384 21.18 -25.72 -34.96
N GLY A 385 22.21 -26.49 -34.63
CA GLY A 385 23.14 -27.07 -35.61
C GLY A 385 24.61 -27.01 -35.21
N GLY A 386 25.15 -28.18 -34.84
CA GLY A 386 26.54 -28.56 -35.14
C GLY A 386 27.59 -28.40 -34.03
N GLY A 387 27.90 -29.52 -33.36
CA GLY A 387 29.29 -29.98 -33.23
C GLY A 387 30.20 -29.37 -32.15
N ASN A 388 30.15 -29.99 -30.96
CA ASN A 388 31.26 -30.46 -30.13
C ASN A 388 32.19 -29.52 -29.32
N ILE A 389 32.12 -29.76 -28.00
CA ILE A 389 33.14 -29.72 -26.93
C ILE A 389 33.46 -28.33 -26.34
N ALA A 390 32.62 -27.91 -25.40
CA ALA A 390 33.06 -27.18 -24.21
C ALA A 390 32.36 -27.79 -22.99
N ARG A 391 33.14 -28.03 -21.93
CA ARG A 391 32.74 -28.72 -20.70
C ARG A 391 31.46 -28.10 -20.12
N ARG A 392 30.49 -28.95 -19.78
CA ARG A 392 29.41 -28.62 -18.83
C ARG A 392 30.06 -28.15 -17.52
N LEU A 393 30.09 -26.85 -17.28
CA LEU A 393 30.08 -26.34 -15.91
C LEU A 393 28.63 -26.45 -15.42
N PRO A 394 28.38 -26.99 -14.23
CA PRO A 394 27.03 -27.05 -13.67
C PRO A 394 26.62 -25.64 -13.22
N GLY A 395 26.25 -24.79 -14.17
CA GLY A 395 25.56 -23.54 -13.89
C GLY A 395 24.07 -23.84 -13.81
N ALA A 396 23.50 -23.77 -12.62
CA ALA A 396 22.05 -23.71 -12.45
C ALA A 396 21.51 -22.59 -13.35
N ARG A 397 20.42 -22.86 -14.09
CA ARG A 397 19.76 -21.79 -14.84
C ARG A 397 19.13 -20.86 -13.80
N LEU A 398 19.07 -19.56 -14.07
CA LEU A 398 18.36 -18.61 -13.19
C LEU A 398 16.90 -19.05 -12.92
N SER A 399 16.26 -19.76 -13.84
CA SER A 399 14.94 -20.40 -13.60
C SER A 399 14.96 -21.34 -12.39
N ASP A 400 16.05 -22.06 -12.19
CA ASP A 400 16.21 -23.06 -11.14
C ASP A 400 16.50 -22.40 -9.78
N LEU A 401 16.95 -21.14 -9.78
CA LEU A 401 17.05 -20.29 -8.58
C LEU A 401 15.70 -19.64 -8.22
N PHE A 402 14.84 -19.38 -9.20
CA PHE A 402 13.55 -18.69 -9.02
C PHE A 402 12.36 -19.64 -8.79
N GLU A 403 12.47 -20.94 -9.10
CA GLU A 403 11.45 -21.95 -8.71
C GLU A 403 11.45 -22.25 -7.19
N ALA A 404 12.56 -21.94 -6.50
CA ALA A 404 12.64 -22.09 -5.05
C ALA A 404 11.92 -20.97 -4.26
N GLU A 405 11.78 -19.77 -4.84
CA GLU A 405 11.13 -18.62 -4.20
C GLU A 405 9.58 -18.66 -4.23
N TYR A 406 8.98 -19.57 -5.02
CA TYR A 406 7.52 -19.70 -5.11
C TYR A 406 6.92 -20.84 -4.25
N ASN A 407 7.77 -21.66 -3.60
CA ASN A 407 7.36 -22.88 -2.88
C ASN A 407 7.68 -22.88 -1.38
N GLU A 408 8.09 -21.76 -0.78
CA GLU A 408 8.25 -21.62 0.68
C GLU A 408 7.59 -20.36 1.23
#